data_AF-A0ABD7BXS0-F1
#
_entry.id   AF-A0ABD7BXS0-F1
#
_cell.length_a   1.000
_cell.length_b   1.000
_cell.length_c   1.000
_cell.angle_alpha   90.00
_cell.angle_beta   90.00
_cell.angle_gamma   90.00
#
_symmetry.space_group_name_H-M   'P 1'
#
loop_
_entity.id
_entity.type
_entity.pdbx_description
1 polymer ?
#
loop_
_entity_poly.entity_id
_entity_poly.type
_entity_poly.pdbx_seq_one_letter_code
_entity_poly.pdbx_strand_id
1 'polypeptide(L)'
;MRLYHYEDAELARYGKHVEATMVHHIYPLEDYPELAMQTWNLIPLTTATHNRMHDRTTNKVTSLGKQWQDRRRLKFEEWKSENERNSDCGSRLQK
;
A
#
# COMPACT_ATOMS: atom_id res chain seq x y z
N MET A 1 -2.11 12.58 1.73
CA MET A 1 -1.11 13.56 2.21
C MET A 1 -1.41 14.10 3.61
N ARG A 2 -2.59 14.70 3.88
CA ARG A 2 -2.87 15.36 5.18
C ARG A 2 -2.72 14.47 6.42
N LEU A 3 -3.09 13.19 6.33
CA LEU A 3 -2.93 12.21 7.43
C LEU A 3 -1.48 12.07 7.91
N TYR A 4 -0.53 12.33 7.03
CA TYR A 4 0.91 12.21 7.28
C TYR A 4 1.58 13.58 7.38
N HIS A 5 0.82 14.66 7.57
CA HIS A 5 1.36 16.02 7.64
C HIS A 5 2.22 16.43 6.42
N TYR A 6 1.99 15.82 5.25
CA TYR A 6 2.80 15.99 4.03
C TYR A 6 4.26 15.51 4.16
N GLU A 7 4.55 14.70 5.17
CA GLU A 7 5.89 14.18 5.45
C GLU A 7 6.08 12.75 4.91
N ASP A 8 7.34 12.37 4.73
CA ASP A 8 7.75 11.00 4.41
C ASP A 8 7.38 10.06 5.55
N ALA A 9 6.44 9.16 5.27
CA ALA A 9 5.86 8.26 6.24
C ALA A 9 6.88 7.30 6.86
N GLU A 10 7.97 6.96 6.17
CA GLU A 10 9.00 6.09 6.70
C GLU A 10 9.99 6.86 7.57
N LEU A 11 10.42 8.04 7.15
CA LEU A 11 11.34 8.88 7.91
C LEU A 11 10.69 9.42 9.20
N ALA A 12 9.42 9.81 9.13
CA ALA A 12 8.65 10.30 10.28
C ALA A 12 8.59 9.27 11.42
N ARG A 13 8.62 7.96 11.11
CA ARG A 13 8.66 6.88 12.12
C ARG A 13 9.92 6.91 12.99
N TYR A 14 10.99 7.52 12.49
CA TYR A 14 12.26 7.68 13.19
C TYR A 14 12.50 9.12 13.66
N GLY A 15 11.44 9.95 13.72
CA GLY A 15 11.52 11.35 14.16
C GLY A 15 12.15 12.30 13.16
N LYS A 16 12.24 11.91 11.88
CA LYS A 16 12.75 12.76 10.80
C LYS A 16 11.60 13.36 10.01
N HIS A 17 11.44 14.68 10.11
CA HIS A 17 10.42 15.45 9.41
C HIS A 17 10.96 15.93 8.06
N VAL A 18 10.59 15.23 6.99
CA VAL A 18 11.02 15.54 5.62
C VAL A 18 9.78 15.56 4.73
N GLU A 19 9.64 16.59 3.90
CA GLU A 19 8.52 16.71 2.97
C GLU A 19 8.51 15.55 1.96
N ALA A 20 7.35 14.93 1.80
CA ALA A 20 7.16 13.87 0.81
C ALA A 20 6.97 14.46 -0.59
N THR A 21 7.60 13.83 -1.58
CA THR A 21 7.55 14.27 -2.98
C THR A 21 6.58 13.46 -3.84
N MET A 22 6.16 12.29 -3.37
CA MET A 22 5.28 11.38 -4.11
C MET A 22 4.46 10.48 -3.19
N VAL A 23 3.46 9.80 -3.78
CA VAL A 23 2.64 8.79 -3.11
C VAL A 23 3.02 7.41 -3.62
N HIS A 24 3.11 6.45 -2.72
CA HIS A 24 3.50 5.08 -2.97
C HIS A 24 2.38 4.10 -2.59
N HIS A 25 2.18 3.06 -3.41
CA HIS A 25 1.25 1.97 -3.15
C HIS A 25 1.95 0.87 -2.35
N ILE A 26 1.48 0.58 -1.13
CA ILE A 26 2.05 -0.47 -0.26
C ILE A 26 1.86 -1.86 -0.90
N TYR A 27 0.68 -2.11 -1.41
CA TYR A 27 0.35 -3.23 -2.29
C TYR A 27 0.37 -2.72 -3.74
N PRO A 28 1.25 -3.27 -4.60
CA PRO A 28 1.51 -2.70 -5.93
C PRO A 28 0.26 -2.63 -6.79
N LEU A 29 0.17 -1.58 -7.60
CA LEU A 29 -0.98 -1.33 -8.47
C LEU A 29 -1.13 -2.43 -9.53
N GLU A 30 -0.02 -2.98 -10.03
CA GLU A 30 -0.02 -4.03 -11.04
C GLU A 30 -0.66 -5.33 -10.54
N ASP A 31 -0.51 -5.63 -9.25
CA ASP A 31 -1.02 -6.84 -8.62
C ASP A 31 -2.41 -6.66 -8.00
N TYR A 32 -2.72 -5.44 -7.55
CA TYR A 32 -3.94 -5.12 -6.80
C TYR A 32 -4.59 -3.80 -7.28
N PRO A 33 -5.11 -3.74 -8.53
CA PRO A 33 -5.71 -2.53 -9.09
C PRO A 33 -6.91 -2.01 -8.29
N GLU A 34 -7.65 -2.89 -7.60
CA GLU A 34 -8.79 -2.54 -6.75
C GLU A 34 -8.38 -1.73 -5.51
N LEU A 35 -7.09 -1.77 -5.15
CA LEU A 35 -6.53 -1.05 -4.01
C LEU A 35 -5.96 0.33 -4.37
N ALA A 36 -6.05 0.76 -5.63
CA ALA A 36 -5.44 2.00 -6.14
C ALA A 36 -5.83 3.25 -5.34
N MET A 37 -7.10 3.36 -4.94
CA MET A 37 -7.63 4.54 -4.24
C MET A 37 -7.80 4.30 -2.74
N GLN A 38 -7.38 3.16 -2.23
CA GLN A 38 -7.54 2.84 -0.83
C GLN A 38 -6.55 3.64 0.01
N THR A 39 -7.07 4.54 0.85
CA THR A 39 -6.22 5.46 1.64
C THR A 39 -5.23 4.71 2.53
N TRP A 40 -5.60 3.53 3.04
CA TRP A 40 -4.72 2.69 3.85
C TRP A 40 -3.58 2.05 3.04
N ASN A 41 -3.73 1.94 1.72
CA ASN A 41 -2.74 1.40 0.78
C ASN A 41 -1.78 2.48 0.24
N LEU A 42 -2.02 3.76 0.54
CA LEU A 42 -1.26 4.88 0.00
C LEU A 42 -0.43 5.56 1.09
N ILE A 43 0.88 5.67 0.89
CA ILE A 43 1.79 6.40 1.79
C ILE A 43 2.61 7.47 1.06
N PRO A 44 2.75 8.66 1.64
CA PRO A 44 3.63 9.69 1.10
C PRO A 44 5.10 9.38 1.42
N LEU A 45 5.97 9.47 0.43
CA LEU A 45 7.40 9.21 0.55
C LEU A 45 8.21 10.26 -0.24
N THR A 46 9.47 10.44 0.16
CA THR A 46 10.49 11.02 -0.70
C THR A 46 10.85 10.05 -1.82
N THR A 47 11.44 10.57 -2.91
CA THR A 47 11.98 9.75 -3.99
C THR A 47 13.00 8.71 -3.48
N ALA A 48 13.85 9.09 -2.51
CA ALA A 48 14.85 8.20 -1.94
C ALA A 48 14.22 7.03 -1.18
N THR A 49 13.22 7.28 -0.32
CA THR A 49 12.53 6.22 0.40
C THR A 49 11.65 5.38 -0.52
N HIS A 50 10.97 6.00 -1.49
CA HIS A 50 10.20 5.28 -2.51
C HIS A 50 11.05 4.23 -3.24
N ASN A 51 12.25 4.59 -3.68
CA ASN A 51 13.14 3.68 -4.40
C ASN A 51 13.63 2.50 -3.54
N ARG A 52 13.49 2.57 -2.22
CA ARG A 52 13.83 1.47 -1.30
C ARG A 52 12.68 0.49 -1.11
N MET A 53 11.47 0.79 -1.56
CA MET A 53 10.30 -0.09 -1.43
C MET A 53 10.32 -1.24 -2.45
N HIS A 54 10.93 -1.02 -3.62
CA HIS A 54 11.03 -2.00 -4.70
C HIS A 54 12.48 -2.17 -5.17
N ASP A 55 12.84 -3.41 -5.47
CA ASP A 55 14.05 -3.72 -6.22
C ASP A 55 13.91 -3.17 -7.65
N ARG A 56 14.83 -2.30 -8.08
CA ARG A 56 14.73 -1.59 -9.36
C ARG A 56 14.97 -2.47 -10.59
N THR A 57 15.49 -3.67 -10.40
CA THR A 57 15.79 -4.62 -11.49
C THR A 57 14.63 -5.58 -11.70
N THR A 58 14.04 -6.05 -10.60
CA THR A 58 13.01 -7.10 -10.61
C THR A 58 11.60 -6.58 -10.33
N ASN A 59 11.49 -5.31 -9.94
CA ASN A 59 10.27 -4.66 -9.42
C ASN A 59 9.66 -5.31 -8.17
N LYS A 60 10.35 -6.31 -7.57
CA LYS A 60 9.85 -7.02 -6.40
C LYS A 60 9.90 -6.13 -5.16
N VAL A 61 8.89 -6.28 -4.30
CA VAL A 61 8.82 -5.60 -3.01
C VAL A 61 10.00 -6.03 -2.13
N THR A 62 10.77 -5.05 -1.64
CA THR A 62 11.92 -5.28 -0.77
C THR A 62 11.49 -5.66 0.65
N SER A 63 12.45 -5.99 1.52
CA SER A 63 12.18 -6.19 2.95
C SER A 63 11.56 -4.97 3.63
N LEU A 64 11.86 -3.74 3.17
CA LEU A 64 11.24 -2.53 3.70
C LEU A 64 9.78 -2.41 3.25
N GLY A 65 9.51 -2.64 1.96
CA GLY A 65 8.14 -2.64 1.44
C GLY A 65 7.28 -3.70 2.14
N LYS A 66 7.84 -4.89 2.41
CA LYS A 66 7.16 -5.96 3.17
C LYS A 66 6.81 -5.54 4.60
N GLN A 67 7.67 -4.79 5.28
CA GLN A 67 7.32 -4.24 6.61
C GLN A 67 6.11 -3.30 6.54
N TRP A 68 5.97 -2.53 5.46
CA TRP A 68 4.78 -1.70 5.25
C TRP A 68 3.54 -2.51 4.92
N GLN A 69 3.68 -3.60 4.15
CA GLN A 69 2.60 -4.56 3.94
C GLN A 69 2.16 -5.20 5.26
N ASP A 70 3.11 -5.61 6.12
CA ASP A 70 2.81 -6.16 7.43
C ASP A 70 2.02 -5.19 8.32
N ARG A 71 2.37 -3.89 8.28
CA ARG A 71 1.63 -2.83 9.00
C ARG A 71 0.19 -2.65 8.50
N ARG A 72 -0.09 -3.03 7.26
CA ARG A 72 -1.43 -2.92 6.63
C ARG A 72 -2.11 -4.27 6.44
N ARG A 73 -1.51 -5.35 6.93
CA ARG A 73 -1.97 -6.73 6.76
C ARG A 73 -3.42 -6.92 7.18
N LEU A 74 -3.84 -6.38 8.33
CA LEU A 74 -5.23 -6.47 8.78
C LEU A 74 -6.21 -5.87 7.77
N LYS A 75 -5.90 -4.70 7.20
CA LYS A 75 -6.74 -4.05 6.17
C LYS A 75 -6.75 -4.82 4.86
N PHE A 76 -5.62 -5.42 4.51
CA PHE A 76 -5.52 -6.27 3.34
C PHE A 76 -6.35 -7.56 3.49
N GLU A 77 -6.30 -8.21 4.66
CA GLU A 77 -7.06 -9.43 4.96
C GLU A 77 -8.58 -9.14 5.03
N GLU A 78 -8.97 -8.02 5.65
CA GLU A 78 -10.36 -7.52 5.63
C GLU A 78 -10.87 -7.39 4.19
N TRP A 79 -10.16 -6.61 3.35
CA TRP A 79 -10.48 -6.43 1.93
C TRP A 79 -10.55 -7.75 1.18
N LYS A 80 -9.57 -8.64 1.37
CA LYS A 80 -9.52 -9.93 0.68
C LYS A 80 -10.76 -10.78 1.01
N SER A 81 -11.11 -10.85 2.30
CA SER A 81 -12.28 -11.61 2.76
C SER A 81 -13.59 -11.07 2.19
N GLU A 82 -13.72 -9.74 2.06
CA GLU A 82 -14.90 -9.07 1.49
C GLU A 82 -15.05 -9.39 0.00
N ASN A 83 -13.94 -9.35 -0.74
CA ASN A 83 -13.94 -9.65 -2.17
C ASN A 83 -14.25 -11.13 -2.44
N GLU A 84 -13.71 -12.04 -1.64
CA GLU A 84 -14.03 -13.47 -1.73
C GLU A 84 -15.53 -13.72 -1.47
N ARG A 85 -16.12 -13.12 -0.42
CA ARG A 85 -17.57 -13.22 -0.15
C ARG A 85 -18.43 -12.68 -1.29
N ASN A 86 -18.03 -11.55 -1.88
CA ASN A 86 -18.77 -10.92 -2.97
C ASN A 86 -18.68 -11.73 -4.26
N SER A 87 -17.55 -12.40 -4.50
CA SER A 87 -17.38 -13.29 -5.66
C SER A 87 -18.28 -14.53 -5.58
N ASP A 88 -18.50 -15.08 -4.38
CA ASP A 88 -19.32 -16.28 -4.16
C ASP A 88 -20.83 -15.99 -4.29
N CYS A 89 -21.27 -14.79 -3.87
CA CYS A 89 -22.66 -14.34 -3.99
C CYS A 89 -23.10 -14.11 -5.46
N GLY A 90 -22.17 -13.71 -6.34
CA GLY A 90 -22.44 -13.51 -7.77
C GLY A 90 -22.81 -14.79 -8.54
N SER A 91 -22.48 -15.98 -8.00
CA SER A 91 -22.81 -17.26 -8.61
C SER A 91 -24.26 -17.72 -8.38
N ARG A 92 -24.96 -17.11 -7.41
CA ARG A 92 -26.29 -17.58 -6.94
C ARG A 92 -27.48 -16.92 -7.63
N LEU A 93 -27.24 -15.89 -8.46
CA LEU A 93 -28.28 -15.14 -9.18
C LEU A 93 -28.48 -15.55 -10.65
N GLN A 94 -27.93 -16.70 -11.08
CA GLN A 94 -28.12 -17.25 -12.43
C GLN A 94 -28.92 -18.56 -12.48
N LYS A 95 -29.98 -18.71 -11.68
CA LYS A 95 -30.94 -19.82 -11.83
C LYS A 95 -32.37 -19.34 -11.71
#